data_AF-A0AAU8DND4-F1
#
_entry.id   AF-A0AAU8DND4-F1
#
_cell.length_a   1.000
_cell.length_b   1.000
_cell.length_c   1.000
_cell.angle_alpha   90.00
_cell.angle_beta   90.00
_cell.angle_gamma   90.00
#
_symmetry.space_group_name_H-M   'P 1'
#
loop_
_entity.id
_entity.type
_entity.pdbx_description
1 polymer ?
#
loop_
_entity_poly.entity_id
_entity_poly.type
_entity_poly.pdbx_seq_one_letter_code
_entity_poly.pdbx_strand_id
1 'polypeptide(L)'
;MIATWRCGVCETVNHGGRACSACGADLSRRSRVLTETRARLAPPAAPPPPAAPLPVVVERAINREPVVEEEWEDYEAESFDMLPIPGGCLFSFGPRRSSW
;
A
#
# COMPACT_ATOMS: atom_id res chain seq x y z
N MET A 1 -5.14 9.85 -0.37
CA MET A 1 -4.34 10.92 0.26
C MET A 1 -5.26 11.85 1.03
N ILE A 2 -5.13 11.95 2.35
CA ILE A 2 -5.88 12.92 3.17
C ILE A 2 -5.01 14.18 3.27
N ALA A 3 -5.50 15.31 2.77
CA ALA A 3 -4.75 16.56 2.79
C ALA A 3 -4.69 17.14 4.21
N THR A 4 -3.50 17.29 4.77
CA THR A 4 -3.28 17.93 6.08
C THR A 4 -2.98 19.42 5.90
N TRP A 5 -3.64 20.29 6.68
CA TRP A 5 -3.41 21.74 6.63
C TRP A 5 -3.51 22.39 8.02
N ARG A 6 -2.83 23.51 8.24
CA ARG A 6 -2.82 24.24 9.51
C ARG A 6 -3.69 25.50 9.41
N CYS A 7 -4.56 25.73 10.39
CA CYS A 7 -5.43 26.91 10.40
C CYS A 7 -4.62 28.20 10.55
N GLY A 8 -4.85 29.19 9.70
CA GLY A 8 -4.20 30.50 9.79
C GLY A 8 -4.71 31.40 10.92
N VAL A 9 -5.77 31.00 11.63
CA VAL A 9 -6.40 31.77 12.72
C VAL A 9 -5.99 31.24 14.09
N CYS A 10 -6.21 29.94 14.34
CA CYS A 10 -5.96 29.30 15.65
C CYS A 10 -4.83 28.27 15.63
N GLU A 11 -4.14 28.11 14.49
CA GLU A 11 -3.02 27.19 14.31
C GLU A 11 -3.29 25.69 14.47
N THR A 12 -4.54 25.26 14.68
CA THR A 12 -4.93 23.85 14.72
C THR A 12 -4.60 23.13 13.41
N VAL A 13 -4.07 21.91 13.50
CA VAL A 13 -3.83 21.03 12.36
C VAL A 13 -5.11 20.25 12.05
N ASN A 14 -5.56 20.29 10.79
CA ASN A 14 -6.77 19.64 10.31
C ASN A 14 -6.43 18.53 9.31
N HIS A 15 -7.19 17.45 9.33
CA HIS A 15 -7.07 16.31 8.42
C HIS A 15 -8.25 16.29 7.45
N GLY A 16 -8.07 16.85 6.26
CA GLY A 16 -9.14 17.04 5.28
C GLY A 16 -10.09 18.19 5.62
N GLY A 17 -11.21 18.25 4.90
CA GLY A 17 -12.22 19.30 5.07
C GLY A 17 -11.78 20.70 4.59
N ARG A 18 -12.72 21.66 4.67
CA ARG A 18 -12.48 23.07 4.34
C ARG A 18 -12.64 24.00 5.54
N ALA A 19 -13.23 23.56 6.65
CA ALA A 19 -13.38 24.36 7.87
C ALA A 19 -12.49 23.80 8.97
N CYS A 20 -11.96 24.68 9.82
CA CYS A 20 -11.19 24.27 10.98
C CYS A 20 -12.08 23.60 12.02
N SER A 21 -11.70 22.41 12.45
CA SER A 21 -12.40 21.65 13.50
C SER A 21 -12.44 22.35 14.87
N ALA A 22 -11.47 23.24 15.16
CA ALA A 22 -11.40 23.93 16.45
C ALA A 22 -12.15 25.27 16.48
N CYS A 23 -11.97 26.14 15.47
CA CYS A 23 -12.54 27.49 15.48
C CYS A 23 -13.57 27.75 14.38
N GLY A 24 -13.85 26.78 13.51
CA GLY A 24 -14.81 26.91 12.40
C GLY A 24 -14.32 27.76 11.22
N ALA A 25 -13.11 28.34 11.28
CA ALA A 25 -12.60 29.20 10.21
C ALA A 25 -12.38 28.41 8.90
N ASP A 26 -12.83 28.96 7.78
CA ASP A 26 -12.68 28.38 6.45
C ASP A 26 -11.24 28.47 5.92
N LEU A 27 -10.84 27.44 5.18
CA LEU A 27 -9.61 27.35 4.42
C LEU A 27 -9.69 28.31 3.23
N SER A 28 -9.33 29.56 3.48
CA SER A 28 -9.25 30.60 2.45
C SER A 28 -8.10 30.36 1.45
N ARG A 29 -8.15 31.01 0.28
CA ARG A 29 -7.01 31.01 -0.65
C ARG A 29 -5.72 31.54 -0.01
N ARG A 30 -5.81 32.51 0.92
CA ARG A 30 -4.65 33.06 1.62
C ARG A 30 -3.96 32.03 2.52
N SER A 31 -4.73 31.16 3.20
CA SER A 31 -4.14 30.10 4.03
C SER A 31 -3.48 29.00 3.19
N ARG A 32 -3.99 28.71 1.99
CA ARG A 32 -3.29 27.81 1.04
C ARG A 32 -1.94 28.35 0.62
N VAL A 33 -1.88 29.63 0.23
CA VAL A 33 -0.63 30.29 -0.17
C VAL A 33 0.37 30.33 0.99
N LEU A 34 -0.06 30.68 2.20
CA LEU A 34 0.79 30.68 3.39
C LEU A 34 1.32 29.29 3.76
N THR A 35 0.51 28.25 3.58
CA THR A 35 0.93 26.87 3.85
C THR A 35 1.95 26.40 2.80
N GLU A 36 1.73 26.70 1.52
CA GLU A 36 2.65 26.39 0.42
C GLU A 36 3.98 27.14 0.54
N THR A 37 3.96 28.44 0.89
CA THR A 37 5.19 29.21 1.07
C THR A 37 5.97 28.75 2.29
N ARG A 38 5.29 28.45 3.41
CA ARG A 38 5.96 27.91 4.61
C ARG A 38 6.53 26.53 4.37
N ALA A 39 5.89 25.69 3.56
CA ALA A 39 6.43 24.38 3.16
C ALA A 39 7.70 24.52 2.31
N ARG A 40 7.82 25.58 1.49
CA ARG A 40 9.04 25.86 0.70
C ARG A 40 10.18 26.48 1.51
N LEU A 41 9.86 27.23 2.56
CA LEU A 41 10.84 27.89 3.43
C LEU A 41 11.20 27.07 4.67
N ALA A 42 10.48 25.99 4.94
CA ALA A 42 10.77 25.12 6.07
C ALA A 42 12.15 24.47 5.85
N PRO A 43 13.01 24.44 6.89
CA PRO A 43 14.22 23.66 6.84
C PRO A 43 13.86 22.19 6.58
N PRO A 44 14.74 21.41 5.90
CA PRO A 44 14.51 19.99 5.68
C PRO A 44 14.17 19.32 7.00
N ALA A 45 13.12 18.51 7.00
CA ALA A 45 12.71 17.76 8.17
C ALA A 45 13.92 16.99 8.72
N ALA A 46 14.06 16.97 10.05
CA ALA A 46 15.12 16.19 10.69
C ALA A 46 15.04 14.75 10.18
N PRO A 47 16.18 14.09 9.95
CA PRO A 47 16.18 12.69 9.56
C PRO A 47 15.38 11.88 10.58
N PRO A 48 14.60 10.89 10.14
CA PRO A 48 13.85 10.05 11.07
C PRO A 48 14.81 9.46 12.10
N PRO A 49 14.37 9.30 13.35
CA PRO A 49 15.19 8.63 14.36
C PRO A 49 15.61 7.25 13.85
N PRO A 50 16.78 6.74 14.26
CA PRO A 50 17.23 5.42 13.85
C PRO A 50 16.14 4.40 14.18
N ALA A 51 15.81 3.56 13.20
CA ALA A 51 14.82 2.52 13.38
C ALA A 51 15.21 1.65 14.58
N ALA A 52 14.25 1.38 15.47
CA ALA A 52 14.46 0.39 16.51
C ALA A 52 14.87 -0.95 15.87
N PRO A 53 15.76 -1.73 16.52
CA PRO A 53 16.11 -3.04 16.01
C PRO A 53 14.83 -3.85 15.82
N LEU A 54 14.67 -4.41 14.62
CA LEU A 54 13.56 -5.29 14.32
C LEU A 54 13.58 -6.45 15.34
N PRO A 55 12.41 -6.92 15.82
CA PRO A 55 12.37 -8.11 16.65
C PRO A 55 13.05 -9.25 15.90
N VAL A 56 13.86 -10.04 16.62
CA VAL A 56 14.46 -11.26 16.08
C VAL A 56 13.34 -12.08 15.46
N VAL A 57 13.45 -12.38 14.17
CA VAL A 57 12.48 -13.21 13.46
C VAL A 57 12.37 -14.50 14.25
N VAL A 58 11.20 -14.71 14.86
CA VAL A 58 10.95 -15.95 15.58
C VAL A 58 10.92 -17.02 14.50
N GLU A 59 11.98 -17.82 14.43
CA GLU A 59 12.04 -19.05 13.63
C GLU A 59 11.05 -20.05 14.23
N ARG A 60 9.76 -19.78 14.08
CA ARG A 60 8.73 -20.78 14.32
C ARG A 60 8.97 -21.83 13.26
N ALA A 61 9.11 -23.09 13.67
CA ALA A 61 9.34 -24.25 12.81
C ALA A 61 8.11 -24.57 11.93
N ILE A 62 7.60 -23.57 11.22
CA ILE A 62 6.56 -23.71 10.23
C ILE A 62 7.33 -24.10 8.96
N ASN A 63 7.27 -25.38 8.61
CA ASN A 63 7.85 -26.01 7.41
C ASN A 63 9.34 -26.37 7.52
N ARG A 64 9.67 -27.37 8.36
CA ARG A 64 10.96 -28.08 8.31
C ARG A 64 10.92 -29.38 7.48
N GLU A 65 9.76 -29.74 6.94
CA GLU A 65 9.70 -30.86 6.00
C GLU A 65 10.39 -30.41 4.70
N PRO A 66 11.37 -31.18 4.20
CA PRO A 66 11.96 -30.87 2.91
C PRO A 66 10.85 -30.90 1.86
N VAL A 67 10.76 -29.85 1.05
CA VAL A 67 9.91 -29.84 -0.15
C VAL A 67 10.40 -31.00 -1.01
N VAL A 68 9.57 -32.04 -1.14
CA VAL A 68 9.86 -33.18 -2.01
C VAL A 68 9.56 -32.75 -3.43
N GLU A 69 10.59 -32.39 -4.20
CA GLU A 69 10.46 -31.93 -5.60
C GLU A 69 9.63 -32.88 -6.47
N GLU A 70 9.70 -34.19 -6.22
CA GLU A 70 8.92 -35.22 -6.94
C GLU A 70 7.39 -35.03 -6.82
N GLU A 71 6.90 -34.51 -5.68
CA GLU A 71 5.47 -34.20 -5.50
C GLU A 71 5.05 -32.93 -6.26
N TRP A 72 6.00 -32.04 -6.57
CA TRP A 72 5.75 -30.79 -7.30
C TRP A 72 5.71 -30.99 -8.82
N GLU A 73 6.42 -32.00 -9.35
CA GLU A 73 6.39 -32.34 -10.78
C GLU A 73 4.98 -32.69 -11.26
N ASP A 74 4.18 -33.38 -10.43
CA ASP A 74 2.79 -33.74 -10.74
C ASP A 74 1.89 -32.49 -10.88
N TYR A 75 2.08 -31.49 -10.03
CA TYR A 75 1.33 -30.22 -10.12
C TYR A 75 1.79 -29.35 -11.30
N GLU A 76 3.06 -29.44 -11.71
CA GLU A 76 3.57 -28.72 -12.88
C GLU A 76 3.17 -29.35 -14.22
N ALA A 77 2.90 -30.67 -14.22
CA ALA A 77 2.44 -31.42 -15.38
C ALA A 77 0.99 -31.08 -15.79
N GLU A 78 0.19 -30.59 -14.84
CA GLU A 78 -1.17 -30.13 -15.09
C GLU A 78 -1.19 -28.66 -15.55
N SER A 79 -1.77 -28.40 -16.71
CA SER A 79 -2.07 -27.03 -17.16
C SER A 79 -3.54 -26.72 -16.95
N PHE A 80 -3.82 -25.49 -16.51
CA PHE A 80 -5.16 -24.93 -16.55
C PHE A 80 -5.26 -23.95 -17.73
N ASP A 81 -6.30 -24.12 -18.54
CA ASP A 81 -6.66 -23.19 -19.60
C ASP A 81 -7.98 -22.49 -19.23
N MET A 82 -8.03 -21.19 -19.45
CA MET A 82 -9.20 -20.37 -19.20
C MET A 82 -9.63 -19.68 -20.50
N LEU A 83 -10.80 -20.06 -21.02
CA LEU A 83 -11.37 -19.50 -22.24
C LEU A 83 -12.55 -18.58 -21.90
N PRO A 84 -12.45 -17.25 -22.12
CA PRO A 84 -13.57 -16.35 -21.89
C PRO A 84 -14.67 -16.56 -22.94
N ILE A 85 -15.93 -16.59 -22.50
CA ILE A 85 -17.13 -16.69 -23.35
C ILE A 85 -18.16 -15.63 -22.94
N PRO A 86 -19.13 -15.26 -23.80
CA PRO A 86 -20.18 -14.33 -23.41
C PRO A 86 -20.96 -14.86 -22.20
N GLY A 87 -20.88 -14.15 -21.07
CA GLY A 87 -21.54 -14.53 -19.82
C GLY A 87 -20.68 -15.34 -18.82
N GLY A 88 -19.41 -15.64 -19.11
CA GLY A 88 -18.52 -16.30 -18.15
C GLY A 88 -17.18 -16.79 -18.70
N CYS A 89 -16.53 -17.70 -17.97
CA CYS A 89 -15.29 -18.34 -18.39
C CYS A 89 -15.44 -19.86 -18.33
N LEU A 90 -14.91 -20.56 -19.33
CA LEU A 90 -14.74 -22.01 -19.31
C LEU A 90 -13.34 -22.33 -18.75
N PHE A 91 -13.28 -23.20 -17.75
CA PHE A 91 -12.03 -23.71 -17.18
C PHE A 91 -11.83 -25.16 -17.60
N SER A 92 -10.66 -25.47 -18.14
CA SER A 92 -10.26 -26.84 -18.45
C SER A 92 -8.94 -27.18 -17.77
N PHE A 93 -8.89 -28.36 -17.16
CA PHE A 93 -7.70 -28.95 -16.54
C PHE A 93 -7.29 -30.17 -17.35
N GLY A 94 -6.00 -30.27 -17.67
CA GLY A 94 -5.48 -31.41 -18.40
C GLY A 94 -3.96 -31.38 -18.53
N PRO A 95 -3.37 -32.50 -18.99
CA PRO A 95 -1.93 -32.61 -19.13
C PRO A 95 -1.41 -31.56 -20.12
N ARG A 96 -0.27 -30.93 -19.79
CA ARG A 96 0.43 -30.01 -20.69
C ARG A 96 0.68 -30.68 -22.04
N ARG A 97 0.04 -30.15 -23.09
CA ARG A 97 0.31 -30.59 -24.46
C ARG A 97 1.63 -29.99 -24.90
N SER A 98 2.67 -30.82 -25.11
CA SER A 98 3.91 -30.36 -25.73
C SER A 98 3.63 -29.94 -27.17
N SER A 99 3.79 -28.65 -27.48
CA SER A 99 3.81 -28.19 -28.88
C SER A 99 5.15 -28.61 -29.50
N TRP A 100 5.10 -29.55 -30.43
CA TRP A 100 6.17 -29.80 -31.39
C TRP A 100 5.86 -29.04 -32.68
#